data_AF-A0A938PAW1-F1
#
_entry.id   AF-A0A938PAW1-F1
#
_cell.length_a   1.000
_cell.length_b   1.000
_cell.length_c   1.000
_cell.angle_alpha   90.00
_cell.angle_beta   90.00
_cell.angle_gamma   90.00
#
_symmetry.space_group_name_H-M   'P 1'
#
loop_
_entity.id
_entity.type
_entity.pdbx_description
1 polymer ?
#
loop_
_entity_poly.entity_id
_entity_poly.type
_entity_poly.pdbx_seq_one_letter_code
_entity_poly.pdbx_strand_id
1 'polypeptide(L)'
;MTNNNSKSLESWIWDAACAIRGAQDAPKYKDFILPLIFVKRLCDVFDDEVSRIADNVGTKEKALKLISKDRKLTRFYIPLRPENLDDSTWSVIRKLSTKIGEQLTELIRSIARENPRLQGI
;
A
#
# COMPACT_ATOMS: atom_id res chain seq x y z
N MET A 1 -34.86 -1.32 -15.92
CA MET A 1 -34.65 -1.41 -14.46
C MET A 1 -33.32 -2.10 -14.22
N THR A 2 -32.23 -1.35 -14.08
CA THR A 2 -30.89 -1.91 -13.85
C THR A 2 -30.68 -2.11 -12.36
N ASN A 3 -30.63 -3.38 -11.93
CA ASN A 3 -30.30 -3.77 -10.57
C ASN A 3 -28.86 -3.32 -10.25
N ASN A 4 -28.72 -2.29 -9.41
CA ASN A 4 -27.45 -1.90 -8.80
C ASN A 4 -27.06 -2.96 -7.76
N ASN A 5 -26.54 -4.10 -8.23
CA ASN A 5 -25.92 -5.12 -7.36
C ASN A 5 -24.47 -4.76 -7.03
N SER A 6 -24.21 -3.49 -6.74
CA SER A 6 -22.90 -3.03 -6.26
C SER A 6 -22.81 -3.37 -4.78
N LYS A 7 -22.32 -4.57 -4.45
CA LYS A 7 -21.82 -4.84 -3.09
C LYS A 7 -20.90 -3.68 -2.69
N SER A 8 -21.14 -3.10 -1.52
CA SER A 8 -20.27 -2.03 -1.02
C SER A 8 -18.85 -2.55 -0.80
N LEU A 9 -17.86 -1.67 -0.76
CA LEU A 9 -16.47 -2.05 -0.49
C LEU A 9 -16.37 -2.80 0.85
N GLU A 10 -17.16 -2.38 1.84
CA GLU A 10 -17.28 -3.06 3.13
C GLU A 10 -17.80 -4.50 2.95
N SER A 11 -18.82 -4.72 2.11
CA SER A 11 -19.34 -6.06 1.83
C SER A 11 -18.30 -6.95 1.17
N TRP A 12 -17.52 -6.42 0.21
CA TRP A 12 -16.42 -7.17 -0.42
C TRP A 12 -15.31 -7.53 0.56
N ILE A 13 -14.89 -6.58 1.39
CA ILE A 13 -13.89 -6.81 2.43
C ILE A 13 -14.40 -7.83 3.44
N TRP A 14 -15.67 -7.72 3.84
CA TRP A 14 -16.31 -8.66 4.76
C TRP A 14 -16.40 -10.07 4.17
N ASP A 15 -16.74 -10.21 2.90
CA ASP A 15 -16.79 -11.51 2.23
C ASP A 15 -15.39 -12.14 2.10
N ALA A 16 -14.38 -11.34 1.74
CA ALA A 16 -12.98 -11.78 1.72
C ALA A 16 -12.50 -12.19 3.13
N ALA A 17 -12.92 -11.45 4.16
CA ALA A 17 -12.68 -11.80 5.55
C ALA A 17 -13.30 -13.14 5.92
N CYS A 18 -14.56 -13.35 5.53
CA CYS A 18 -15.30 -14.59 5.78
C CYS A 18 -14.66 -15.78 5.07
N ALA A 19 -14.11 -15.59 3.87
CA ALA A 19 -13.39 -16.62 3.14
C ALA A 19 -12.07 -17.04 3.80
N ILE A 20 -11.41 -16.13 4.54
CA ILE A 20 -10.13 -16.38 5.23
C ILE A 20 -10.35 -16.85 6.70
N ARG A 21 -11.56 -16.69 7.25
CA ARG A 21 -11.95 -16.83 8.67
C ARG A 21 -11.94 -18.26 9.27
N GLY A 22 -11.12 -19.18 8.77
CA GLY A 22 -10.91 -20.46 9.46
C GLY A 22 -10.39 -20.23 10.90
N ALA A 23 -11.10 -20.77 11.90
CA ALA A 23 -10.80 -20.85 13.35
C ALA A 23 -10.40 -19.57 14.13
N GLN A 24 -10.29 -18.40 13.50
CA GLN A 24 -9.85 -17.17 14.18
C GLN A 24 -11.02 -16.21 14.42
N ASP A 25 -11.23 -15.82 15.68
CA ASP A 25 -12.31 -14.95 16.13
C ASP A 25 -12.43 -13.68 15.26
N ALA A 26 -13.66 -13.45 14.76
CA ALA A 26 -14.06 -12.35 13.88
C ALA A 26 -13.52 -10.94 14.24
N PRO A 27 -13.31 -10.56 15.52
CA PRO A 27 -12.77 -9.25 15.89
C PRO A 27 -11.30 -9.04 15.54
N LYS A 28 -10.46 -10.09 15.49
CA LYS A 28 -9.01 -9.93 15.26
C LYS A 28 -8.66 -9.66 13.80
N TYR A 29 -9.53 -10.03 12.86
CA TYR A 29 -9.29 -9.83 11.43
C TYR A 29 -9.15 -8.34 11.04
N LYS A 30 -9.94 -7.46 11.69
CA LYS A 30 -9.90 -6.01 11.41
C LYS A 30 -8.49 -5.44 11.63
N ASP A 31 -7.79 -5.96 12.64
CA ASP A 31 -6.46 -5.51 13.04
C ASP A 31 -5.39 -5.92 12.01
N PHE A 32 -5.69 -6.86 11.10
CA PHE A 32 -4.80 -7.26 10.00
C PHE A 32 -5.20 -6.63 8.66
N ILE A 33 -6.50 -6.57 8.36
CA ILE A 33 -6.97 -6.06 7.06
C ILE A 33 -6.85 -4.55 6.94
N LEU A 34 -7.13 -3.81 8.02
CA LEU A 34 -7.12 -2.35 7.98
C LEU A 34 -5.70 -1.80 7.73
N PRO A 35 -4.64 -2.30 8.39
CA PRO A 35 -3.28 -1.91 8.04
C PRO A 35 -2.90 -2.25 6.59
N LEU A 36 -3.32 -3.41 6.08
CA LEU A 36 -3.02 -3.80 4.69
C LEU A 36 -3.70 -2.87 3.68
N ILE A 37 -4.98 -2.56 3.87
CA ILE A 37 -5.72 -1.61 3.01
C ILE A 37 -5.11 -0.22 3.10
N PHE A 38 -4.74 0.21 4.31
CA PHE A 38 -4.09 1.49 4.53
C PHE A 38 -2.77 1.60 3.77
N VAL A 39 -1.91 0.59 3.87
CA VAL A 39 -0.62 0.55 3.15
C VAL A 39 -0.84 0.48 1.64
N LYS A 40 -1.81 -0.32 1.16
CA LYS A 40 -2.19 -0.33 -0.26
C LYS A 40 -2.57 1.07 -0.74
N ARG A 41 -3.38 1.78 0.03
CA ARG A 41 -3.82 3.14 -0.30
C ARG A 41 -2.64 4.11 -0.36
N LEU A 42 -1.68 4.00 0.56
CA LEU A 42 -0.45 4.79 0.54
C LEU A 42 0.41 4.50 -0.69
N CYS A 43 0.59 3.23 -1.04
CA CYS A 43 1.27 2.84 -2.28
C CYS A 43 0.61 3.46 -3.50
N ASP A 44 -0.73 3.44 -3.59
CA ASP A 44 -1.46 4.00 -4.73
C ASP A 44 -1.31 5.52 -4.83
N VAL A 45 -1.40 6.25 -3.70
CA VAL A 45 -1.13 7.69 -3.69
C VAL A 45 0.28 7.98 -4.20
N PHE A 46 1.25 7.21 -3.73
CA PHE A 46 2.65 7.40 -4.08
C PHE A 46 2.91 7.10 -5.56
N ASP A 47 2.38 6.00 -6.10
CA ASP A 47 2.51 5.62 -7.51
C ASP A 47 1.90 6.70 -8.44
N ASP A 48 0.75 7.27 -8.06
CA ASP A 48 0.12 8.38 -8.79
C ASP A 48 1.00 9.64 -8.78
N GLU A 49 1.60 9.98 -7.64
CA GLU A 49 2.47 11.16 -7.50
C GLU A 49 3.79 10.99 -8.26
N VAL A 50 4.40 9.81 -8.19
CA VAL A 50 5.57 9.45 -8.98
C VAL A 50 5.28 9.58 -10.47
N SER A 51 4.12 9.10 -10.93
CA SER A 51 3.72 9.19 -12.34
C SER A 51 3.54 10.65 -12.78
N ARG A 52 2.87 11.48 -11.98
CA ARG A 52 2.73 12.93 -12.29
C ARG A 52 4.08 13.66 -12.35
N ILE A 53 5.01 13.31 -11.48
CA ILE A 53 6.37 13.89 -11.52
C ILE A 53 7.11 13.36 -12.75
N ALA A 54 6.96 12.08 -13.09
CA ALA A 54 7.56 11.46 -14.27
C ALA A 54 7.11 12.15 -15.57
N ASP A 55 5.85 12.57 -15.66
CA ASP A 55 5.33 13.34 -16.81
C ASP A 55 6.10 14.66 -17.02
N ASN A 56 6.64 15.25 -15.95
CA ASN A 56 7.41 16.49 -16.00
C ASN A 56 8.91 16.26 -16.24
N VAL A 57 9.49 15.15 -15.75
CA VAL A 57 10.95 14.88 -15.83
C VAL A 57 11.33 13.82 -16.87
N GLY A 58 10.33 13.23 -17.52
CA GLY A 58 10.41 12.31 -18.64
C GLY A 58 10.42 10.82 -18.30
N THR A 59 10.88 10.41 -17.11
CA THR A 59 10.87 8.98 -16.71
C THR A 59 10.60 8.78 -15.22
N LYS A 60 10.04 7.62 -14.86
CA LYS A 60 9.78 7.24 -13.46
C LYS A 60 11.08 7.15 -12.64
N GLU A 61 12.17 6.68 -13.23
CA GLU A 61 13.47 6.58 -12.53
C GLU A 61 13.98 7.96 -12.14
N LYS A 62 13.84 8.95 -13.03
CA LYS A 62 14.21 10.33 -12.73
C LYS A 62 13.29 10.91 -11.66
N ALA A 63 11.99 10.67 -11.74
CA ALA A 63 11.03 11.11 -10.73
C ALA A 63 11.39 10.54 -9.34
N LEU A 64 11.62 9.23 -9.24
CA LEU A 64 12.02 8.57 -8.00
C LEU A 64 13.35 9.07 -7.46
N LYS A 65 14.34 9.33 -8.32
CA LYS A 65 15.62 9.96 -7.91
C LYS A 65 15.39 11.36 -7.33
N LEU A 66 14.49 12.13 -7.92
CA LEU A 66 14.17 13.49 -7.50
C LEU A 66 13.42 13.48 -6.15
N ILE A 67 12.40 12.63 -6.02
CA ILE A 67 11.67 12.39 -4.75
C ILE A 67 12.59 11.87 -3.65
N SER A 68 13.59 11.04 -3.98
CA SER A 68 14.55 10.55 -2.99
C SER A 68 15.48 11.66 -2.47
N LYS A 69 15.70 12.72 -3.25
CA LYS A 69 16.45 13.92 -2.82
C LYS A 69 15.56 14.91 -2.07
N ASP A 70 14.32 15.09 -2.53
CA ASP A 70 13.33 15.95 -1.89
C ASP A 70 12.01 15.20 -1.64
N ARG A 71 11.88 14.71 -0.41
CA ARG A 71 10.71 13.96 0.05
C ARG A 71 9.44 14.81 0.10
N LYS A 72 9.54 16.15 0.03
CA LYS A 72 8.37 17.06 0.09
C LYS A 72 7.53 17.05 -1.19
N LEU A 73 8.05 16.45 -2.25
CA LEU A 73 7.37 16.35 -3.54
C LEU A 73 6.23 15.32 -3.55
N THR A 74 6.22 14.43 -2.56
CA THR A 74 5.12 13.49 -2.33
C THR A 74 4.50 13.74 -0.97
N ARG A 75 3.21 13.42 -0.81
CA ARG A 75 2.53 13.57 0.49
C ARG A 75 3.09 12.62 1.55
N PHE A 76 3.49 11.44 1.09
CA PHE A 76 4.14 10.41 1.88
C PHE A 76 5.29 9.83 1.07
N TYR A 77 6.40 9.49 1.70
CA TYR A 77 7.48 8.78 1.05
C TYR A 77 7.37 7.29 1.31
N ILE A 78 7.31 6.47 0.25
CA ILE A 78 7.27 5.02 0.37
C ILE A 78 8.65 4.46 -0.02
N PRO A 79 9.41 3.84 0.92
CA PRO A 79 10.75 3.32 0.66
C PRO A 79 10.75 1.93 -0.01
N LEU A 80 9.63 1.53 -0.61
CA LEU A 80 9.49 0.25 -1.29
C LEU A 80 9.81 0.41 -2.78
N ARG A 81 10.54 -0.55 -3.35
CA ARG A 81 10.91 -0.52 -4.77
C ARG A 81 10.55 -1.86 -5.41
N PRO A 82 9.66 -1.87 -6.40
CA PRO A 82 9.41 -3.07 -7.18
C PRO A 82 10.64 -3.40 -8.05
N GLU A 83 10.76 -4.68 -8.43
CA GLU A 83 11.81 -5.14 -9.35
C GLU A 83 11.70 -4.48 -10.74
N ASN A 84 10.46 -4.28 -11.19
CA ASN A 84 10.14 -3.54 -12.40
C ASN A 84 9.48 -2.20 -12.02
N LEU A 85 9.99 -1.09 -12.55
CA LEU A 85 9.48 0.26 -12.29
C LEU A 85 8.07 0.52 -12.84
N ASP A 86 7.58 -0.36 -13.71
CA ASP A 86 6.19 -0.32 -14.17
C ASP A 86 5.21 -1.07 -13.28
N ASP A 87 5.71 -1.91 -12.36
CA ASP A 87 4.86 -2.51 -11.35
C ASP A 87 4.47 -1.47 -10.29
N SER A 88 3.28 -1.63 -9.71
CA SER A 88 2.89 -0.85 -8.53
C SER A 88 3.84 -1.11 -7.37
N THR A 89 4.09 -0.10 -6.54
CA THR A 89 4.85 -0.23 -5.30
C THR A 89 4.27 -1.31 -4.36
N TRP A 90 2.95 -1.54 -4.40
CA TRP A 90 2.28 -2.61 -3.64
C TRP A 90 2.71 -4.03 -4.04
N SER A 91 3.27 -4.21 -5.25
CA SER A 91 3.74 -5.51 -5.73
C SER A 91 4.81 -6.12 -4.83
N VAL A 92 5.62 -5.29 -4.16
CA VAL A 92 6.64 -5.70 -3.17
C VAL A 92 5.99 -6.49 -2.04
N ILE A 93 4.87 -6.01 -1.51
CA ILE A 93 4.13 -6.67 -0.43
C ILE A 93 3.40 -7.92 -0.95
N ARG A 94 2.84 -7.86 -2.16
CA ARG A 94 2.16 -9.01 -2.78
C ARG A 94 3.07 -10.20 -3.08
N LYS A 95 4.35 -9.96 -3.36
CA LYS A 95 5.34 -11.00 -3.67
C LYS A 95 5.91 -11.70 -2.42
N LEU A 96 5.58 -11.24 -1.21
CA LEU A 96 5.99 -11.88 0.03
C LEU A 96 5.41 -13.31 0.13
N SER A 97 6.30 -14.30 0.26
CA SER A 97 5.93 -15.72 0.30
C SER A 97 6.40 -16.46 1.56
N THR A 98 7.35 -15.89 2.31
CA THR A 98 7.95 -16.49 3.51
C THR A 98 8.00 -15.46 4.63
N LYS A 99 7.90 -15.90 5.89
CA LYS A 99 7.95 -15.01 7.08
C LYS A 99 7.09 -13.73 6.93
N ILE A 100 5.90 -13.86 6.34
CA ILE A 100 5.08 -12.74 5.85
C ILE A 100 4.82 -11.72 6.96
N GLY A 101 4.49 -12.17 8.18
CA GLY A 101 4.22 -11.28 9.31
C GLY A 101 5.43 -10.41 9.70
N GLU A 102 6.62 -11.01 9.80
CA GLU A 102 7.86 -10.30 10.13
C GLU A 102 8.23 -9.30 9.02
N GLN A 103 8.23 -9.76 7.77
CA GLN A 103 8.56 -8.91 6.62
C GLN A 103 7.58 -7.76 6.45
N LEU A 104 6.27 -8.03 6.53
CA LEU A 104 5.24 -6.99 6.45
C LEU A 104 5.41 -5.96 7.57
N THR A 105 5.66 -6.41 8.80
CA THR A 105 5.89 -5.51 9.94
C THR A 105 7.09 -4.60 9.69
N GLU A 106 8.19 -5.13 9.17
CA GLU A 106 9.36 -4.32 8.87
C GLU A 106 9.10 -3.30 7.75
N LEU A 107 8.38 -3.69 6.69
CA LEU A 107 8.01 -2.77 5.62
C LEU A 107 7.12 -1.64 6.14
N ILE A 108 6.11 -1.95 6.95
CA ILE A 108 5.24 -0.93 7.56
C ILE A 108 6.05 0.01 8.46
N ARG A 109 6.97 -0.52 9.29
CA ARG A 109 7.86 0.29 10.12
C ARG A 109 8.77 1.18 9.29
N SER A 110 9.29 0.69 8.16
CA SER A 110 10.10 1.50 7.26
C SER A 110 9.30 2.68 6.67
N ILE A 111 8.04 2.47 6.30
CA ILE A 111 7.14 3.54 5.86
C ILE A 111 6.92 4.54 6.99
N ALA A 112 6.64 4.08 8.22
CA ALA A 112 6.42 4.97 9.35
C ALA A 112 7.67 5.79 9.73
N ARG A 113 8.88 5.21 9.65
CA ARG A 113 10.15 5.91 9.89
C ARG A 113 10.36 7.08 8.95
N GLU A 114 9.95 6.92 7.70
CA GLU A 114 10.10 7.91 6.64
C GLU A 114 9.03 9.01 6.71
N ASN A 115 7.94 8.79 7.44
CA ASN A 115 6.79 9.68 7.51
C ASN A 115 6.42 9.98 8.97
N PRO A 116 6.93 11.07 9.57
CA PRO A 116 6.65 11.41 10.97
C PRO A 116 5.15 11.50 11.31
N ARG A 117 4.31 11.90 10.35
CA ARG A 117 2.84 11.99 10.51
C ARG A 117 2.16 10.62 10.66
N LEU A 118 2.84 9.54 10.30
CA LEU A 118 2.36 8.17 10.40
C LEU A 118 2.90 7.46 11.66
N GLN A 119 3.74 8.10 12.47
CA GLN A 119 4.24 7.51 13.71
C GLN A 119 3.15 7.48 14.77
N GLY A 120 2.89 6.29 15.34
CA GLY A 120 1.92 6.09 16.42
C GLY A 120 0.48 5.76 15.97
N ILE A 121 0.26 5.59 14.66
CA ILE A 121 -0.95 4.99 14.08
C ILE A 121 -0.75 3.48 13.99
#